data_AF-A0A7C1L0I5-F1
#
_entry.id   AF-A0A7C1L0I5-F1
#
_cell.length_a   1.000
_cell.length_b   1.000
_cell.length_c   1.000
_cell.angle_alpha   90.00
_cell.angle_beta   90.00
_cell.angle_gamma   90.00
#
_symmetry.space_group_name_H-M   'P 1'
#
loop_
_entity.id
_entity.type
_entity.pdbx_description
1 polymer ?
#
loop_
_entity_poly.entity_id
_entity_poly.type
_entity_poly.pdbx_seq_one_letter_code
_entity_poly.pdbx_strand_id
1 'polypeptide(L)'
;MGDKVVNFSFEDYQRGIASGKYTLPTAYCPFMRVNRKQYRKLEEEHEEKGNDIGKAFREVRRRVSRDYYRQMYPVQARALDYSQMSFPAYRFILPEVLANDWLAIVDWHKFHRDHVLHQPLTTYVVQKLLKELLLFGDGRCLLDACIDEILKWDKTVYLKDFLLGIGVKELEPWLKDGCASRALWKSLFTEAACLAAMFHDMGYPWHYVNLLNNKLKHAGYQSDAPTSDAEKLFNAFGHRLLCCPLNGYRVIDKSAPSTWPQRQINIMAKALGSTHGFPGAIGFLYLNDVVRDYPTDPTHPIRQFCVEWAAMAIMMHDMSAIYWGDKISTPPDNLHMRLRFEVDPLSCVIALADMLEDFSRPVATFKDNTDQDNTNQDNTDSVDVSYHFGCKSVNLELNWGLTNPTKIVYRFKDIRQHAAKVNMIPKVHQEYFDQHNGYIDLSAIGVRRVEMEAQLLP
;
A
#
# COMPACT_ATOMS: atom_id res chain seq x y z
N MET A 1 34.15 4.19 0.76
CA MET A 1 33.00 3.30 0.48
C MET A 1 32.39 3.80 -0.82
N GLY A 2 32.26 2.96 -1.84
CA GLY A 2 31.79 3.37 -3.17
C GLY A 2 30.27 3.60 -3.20
N ASP A 3 29.81 4.35 -4.20
CA ASP A 3 28.39 4.58 -4.45
C ASP A 3 27.63 3.25 -4.55
N LYS A 4 26.52 3.16 -3.83
CA LYS A 4 25.70 1.94 -3.81
C LYS A 4 24.44 2.16 -4.62
N VAL A 5 24.24 1.34 -5.64
CA VAL A 5 23.04 1.38 -6.47
C VAL A 5 22.17 0.18 -6.16
N VAL A 6 20.92 0.43 -5.76
CA VAL A 6 19.89 -0.60 -5.60
C VAL A 6 18.98 -0.54 -6.83
N ASN A 7 19.07 -1.55 -7.70
CA ASN A 7 18.25 -1.63 -8.91
C ASN A 7 16.91 -2.34 -8.63
N PHE A 8 15.81 -1.76 -9.08
CA PHE A 8 14.49 -2.37 -9.08
C PHE A 8 14.05 -2.60 -10.53
N SER A 9 13.78 -3.86 -10.86
CA SER A 9 13.31 -4.27 -12.19
C SER A 9 12.54 -5.58 -12.05
N PHE A 10 11.72 -5.89 -13.06
CA PHE A 10 10.98 -7.14 -13.09
C PHE A 10 11.92 -8.36 -13.20
N GLU A 11 13.01 -8.23 -13.97
CA GLU A 11 14.04 -9.27 -14.03
C GLU A 11 14.67 -9.54 -12.65
N ASP A 12 14.91 -8.48 -11.86
CA ASP A 12 15.44 -8.66 -10.51
C ASP A 12 14.45 -9.34 -9.58
N TYR A 13 13.18 -8.92 -9.63
CA TYR A 13 12.09 -9.59 -8.93
C TYR A 13 12.05 -11.09 -9.25
N GLN A 14 12.05 -11.46 -10.53
CA GLN A 14 12.01 -12.86 -10.95
C GLN A 14 13.20 -13.68 -10.42
N ARG A 15 14.42 -13.12 -10.45
CA ARG A 15 15.63 -13.78 -9.90
C ARG A 15 15.54 -13.96 -8.39
N GLY A 16 15.12 -12.93 -7.66
CA GLY A 16 15.01 -13.02 -6.21
C GLY A 16 13.89 -13.94 -5.76
N ILE A 17 12.82 -14.05 -6.55
CA ILE A 17 11.77 -15.04 -6.34
C ILE A 17 12.28 -16.47 -6.57
N ALA A 18 13.00 -16.71 -7.67
CA ALA A 18 13.55 -18.03 -7.99
C ALA A 18 14.57 -18.53 -6.94
N SER A 19 15.28 -17.60 -6.30
CA SER A 19 16.23 -17.90 -5.22
C SER A 19 15.62 -17.92 -3.82
N GLY A 20 14.32 -17.67 -3.67
CA GLY A 20 13.64 -17.58 -2.37
C GLY A 20 13.96 -16.33 -1.54
N LYS A 21 14.73 -15.38 -2.10
CA LYS A 21 15.17 -14.15 -1.44
C LYS A 21 14.00 -13.24 -1.06
N TYR A 22 12.96 -13.21 -1.89
CA TYR A 22 11.76 -12.38 -1.70
C TYR A 22 10.53 -13.19 -1.30
N THR A 23 10.73 -14.21 -0.45
CA THR A 23 9.62 -14.97 0.14
C THR A 23 8.84 -14.07 1.10
N LEU A 24 7.51 -14.07 0.95
CA LEU A 24 6.60 -13.33 1.82
C LEU A 24 6.66 -13.88 3.25
N PRO A 25 6.67 -13.00 4.27
CA PRO A 25 6.72 -13.44 5.65
C PRO A 25 5.41 -14.14 6.04
N THR A 26 5.48 -15.12 6.94
CA THR A 26 4.30 -15.91 7.36
C THR A 26 4.25 -16.15 8.87
N ALA A 27 5.06 -15.41 9.64
CA ALA A 27 5.27 -15.63 11.07
C ALA A 27 4.01 -15.41 11.91
N TYR A 28 3.14 -14.49 11.48
CA TYR A 28 1.89 -14.17 12.19
C TYR A 28 0.63 -14.61 11.46
N CYS A 29 0.77 -15.27 10.31
CA CYS A 29 -0.36 -15.75 9.52
C CYS A 29 -1.01 -17.02 10.12
N PRO A 30 -2.35 -17.14 10.10
CA PRO A 30 -3.31 -16.12 9.68
C PRO A 30 -3.47 -15.02 10.75
N PHE A 31 -3.65 -13.77 10.29
CA PHE A 31 -3.89 -12.63 11.19
C PHE A 31 -5.29 -12.66 11.83
N MET A 32 -6.21 -13.34 11.16
CA MET A 32 -7.59 -13.53 11.61
C MET A 32 -7.87 -14.99 11.99
N ARG A 33 -8.60 -15.19 13.10
CA ARG A 33 -9.16 -16.50 13.45
C ARG A 33 -10.38 -16.76 12.59
N VAL A 34 -10.33 -17.75 11.72
CA VAL A 34 -11.46 -18.09 10.85
C VAL A 34 -12.55 -18.81 11.65
N ASN A 35 -13.75 -18.23 11.74
CA ASN A 35 -14.94 -18.96 12.16
C ASN A 35 -15.32 -19.97 11.07
N ARG A 36 -14.96 -21.24 11.27
CA ARG A 36 -15.16 -22.30 10.27
C ARG A 36 -16.61 -22.47 9.83
N LYS A 37 -17.59 -22.27 10.72
CA LYS A 37 -19.01 -22.43 10.39
C LYS A 37 -19.48 -21.30 9.47
N GLN A 38 -19.14 -20.06 9.82
CA GLN A 38 -19.46 -18.88 9.03
C GLN A 38 -18.71 -18.88 7.69
N TYR A 39 -17.43 -19.28 7.70
CA TYR A 39 -16.64 -19.44 6.47
C TYR A 39 -17.26 -20.46 5.51
N ARG A 40 -17.68 -21.64 6.00
CA ARG A 40 -18.37 -22.64 5.15
C ARG A 40 -19.68 -22.12 4.58
N LYS A 41 -20.48 -21.42 5.39
CA LYS A 41 -21.72 -20.80 4.90
C LYS A 41 -21.43 -19.81 3.76
N LEU A 42 -20.38 -19.00 3.88
CA LEU A 42 -19.97 -18.08 2.83
C LEU A 42 -19.45 -18.80 1.59
N GLU A 43 -18.76 -19.92 1.77
CA GLU A 43 -18.30 -20.77 0.67
C GLU A 43 -19.49 -21.36 -0.10
N GLU A 44 -20.47 -21.94 0.60
CA GLU A 44 -21.73 -22.45 0.02
C GLU A 44 -22.49 -21.35 -0.74
N GLU A 45 -22.71 -20.18 -0.11
CA GLU A 45 -23.36 -19.03 -0.76
C GLU A 45 -22.59 -18.52 -1.99
N HIS A 46 -21.26 -18.60 -1.96
CA HIS A 46 -20.41 -18.16 -3.05
C HIS A 46 -20.41 -19.16 -4.22
N GLU A 47 -20.50 -20.46 -3.94
CA GLU A 47 -20.67 -21.51 -4.96
C GLU A 47 -22.04 -21.39 -5.65
N GLU A 48 -23.11 -21.16 -4.89
CA GLU A 48 -24.47 -20.98 -5.41
C GLU A 48 -24.61 -19.77 -6.35
N LYS A 49 -23.86 -18.69 -6.09
CA LYS A 49 -23.88 -17.45 -6.91
C LYS A 49 -23.10 -17.54 -8.22
N GLY A 50 -22.43 -18.66 -8.52
CA GLY A 50 -21.81 -18.91 -9.83
C GLY A 50 -20.55 -18.10 -10.12
N ASN A 51 -19.85 -17.62 -9.09
CA ASN A 51 -18.62 -16.84 -9.25
C ASN A 51 -17.41 -17.74 -9.54
N ASP A 52 -17.17 -18.03 -10.82
CA ASP A 52 -16.03 -18.86 -11.29
C ASP A 52 -14.74 -18.02 -11.43
N ILE A 53 -13.83 -18.13 -10.46
CA ILE A 53 -12.47 -17.54 -10.50
C ILE A 53 -11.72 -17.98 -11.78
N GLY A 54 -11.86 -19.25 -12.17
CA GLY A 54 -11.27 -19.77 -13.40
C GLY A 54 -11.80 -19.08 -14.65
N LYS A 55 -13.09 -18.71 -14.68
CA LYS A 55 -13.66 -17.89 -15.77
C LYS A 55 -13.04 -16.51 -15.81
N ALA A 56 -12.84 -15.85 -14.66
CA ALA A 56 -12.18 -14.55 -14.60
C ALA A 56 -10.75 -14.61 -15.17
N PHE A 57 -9.96 -15.62 -14.77
CA PHE A 57 -8.61 -15.81 -15.34
C PHE A 57 -8.62 -16.11 -16.85
N ARG A 58 -9.60 -16.90 -17.34
CA ARG A 58 -9.77 -17.17 -18.78
C ARG A 58 -10.11 -15.89 -19.54
N GLU A 59 -10.96 -15.04 -18.99
CA GLU A 59 -11.30 -13.74 -19.60
C GLU A 59 -10.09 -12.81 -19.64
N VAL A 60 -9.32 -12.69 -18.56
CA VAL A 60 -8.08 -11.90 -18.56
C VAL A 60 -7.14 -12.42 -19.64
N ARG A 61 -6.89 -13.74 -19.67
CA ARG A 61 -6.02 -14.38 -20.67
C ARG A 61 -6.47 -14.13 -22.11
N ARG A 62 -7.78 -14.05 -22.36
CA ARG A 62 -8.33 -13.80 -23.70
C ARG A 62 -8.13 -12.37 -24.16
N ARG A 63 -8.09 -11.40 -23.23
CA ARG A 63 -8.11 -9.96 -23.55
C ARG A 63 -6.75 -9.27 -23.43
N VAL A 64 -5.80 -9.83 -22.69
CA VAL A 64 -4.42 -9.32 -22.62
C VAL A 64 -3.50 -10.05 -23.58
N SER A 65 -2.36 -9.44 -23.93
CA SER A 65 -1.32 -10.11 -24.71
C SER A 65 -0.73 -11.31 -23.96
N ARG A 66 -0.27 -12.32 -24.70
CA ARG A 66 0.36 -13.53 -24.13
C ARG A 66 1.54 -13.21 -23.22
N ASP A 67 2.34 -12.21 -23.61
CA ASP A 67 3.54 -11.82 -22.87
C ASP A 67 3.18 -11.12 -21.56
N TYR A 68 2.21 -10.20 -21.60
CA TYR A 68 1.71 -9.55 -20.39
C TYR A 68 1.09 -10.57 -19.42
N TYR A 69 0.26 -11.51 -19.92
CA TYR A 69 -0.33 -12.55 -19.09
C TYR A 69 0.73 -13.40 -18.36
N ARG A 70 1.80 -13.79 -19.07
CA ARG A 70 2.90 -14.59 -18.51
C ARG A 70 3.69 -13.87 -17.42
N GLN A 71 3.77 -12.55 -17.51
CA GLN A 71 4.39 -11.70 -16.49
C GLN A 71 3.45 -11.52 -15.29
N MET A 72 2.21 -11.15 -15.55
CA MET A 72 1.21 -10.79 -14.54
C MET A 72 0.74 -11.99 -13.71
N TYR A 73 0.41 -13.11 -14.34
CA TYR A 73 -0.19 -14.27 -13.68
C TYR A 73 0.64 -14.82 -12.48
N PRO A 74 1.95 -15.12 -12.60
CA PRO A 74 2.70 -15.69 -11.49
C PRO A 74 2.90 -14.70 -10.33
N VAL A 75 3.04 -13.41 -10.65
CA VAL A 75 3.17 -12.32 -9.67
C VAL A 75 1.91 -12.26 -8.82
N GLN A 76 0.77 -12.23 -9.50
CA GLN A 76 -0.52 -12.16 -8.86
C GLN A 76 -0.90 -13.45 -8.13
N ALA A 77 -0.64 -14.63 -8.69
CA ALA A 77 -0.89 -15.88 -7.99
C ALA A 77 -0.24 -15.91 -6.59
N ARG A 78 1.01 -15.43 -6.49
CA ARG A 78 1.72 -15.30 -5.20
C ARG A 78 1.09 -14.27 -4.26
N ALA A 79 0.68 -13.13 -4.81
CA ALA A 79 -0.03 -12.11 -4.05
C ALA A 79 -1.33 -12.67 -3.48
N LEU A 80 -2.09 -13.40 -4.29
CA LEU A 80 -3.34 -14.04 -3.90
C LEU A 80 -3.13 -15.12 -2.84
N ASP A 81 -2.10 -15.96 -2.98
CA ASP A 81 -1.77 -16.97 -1.97
C ASP A 81 -1.47 -16.33 -0.62
N TYR A 82 -0.67 -15.24 -0.61
CA TYR A 82 -0.37 -14.51 0.62
C TYR A 82 -1.58 -13.78 1.19
N SER A 83 -2.38 -13.13 0.36
CA SER A 83 -3.61 -12.45 0.77
C SER A 83 -4.63 -13.42 1.36
N GLN A 84 -4.80 -14.61 0.77
CA GLN A 84 -5.65 -15.66 1.32
C GLN A 84 -5.10 -16.28 2.60
N MET A 85 -3.78 -16.48 2.69
CA MET A 85 -3.17 -17.00 3.92
C MET A 85 -3.28 -15.98 5.08
N SER A 86 -3.11 -14.69 4.77
CA SER A 86 -3.18 -13.60 5.75
C SER A 86 -4.63 -13.31 6.16
N PHE A 87 -5.54 -13.25 5.17
CA PHE A 87 -6.97 -12.98 5.29
C PHE A 87 -7.79 -13.97 4.45
N PRO A 88 -8.16 -15.15 4.99
CA PRO A 88 -8.89 -16.17 4.22
C PRO A 88 -10.18 -15.69 3.55
N ALA A 89 -10.87 -14.70 4.12
CA ALA A 89 -12.07 -14.12 3.52
C ALA A 89 -11.81 -13.38 2.19
N TYR A 90 -10.56 -13.00 1.91
CA TYR A 90 -10.15 -12.41 0.64
C TYR A 90 -10.45 -13.31 -0.57
N ARG A 91 -10.55 -14.63 -0.36
CA ARG A 91 -10.97 -15.57 -1.41
C ARG A 91 -12.36 -15.24 -1.96
N PHE A 92 -13.27 -14.74 -1.13
CA PHE A 92 -14.68 -14.55 -1.51
C PHE A 92 -14.95 -13.30 -2.35
N ILE A 93 -13.96 -12.42 -2.51
CA ILE A 93 -14.05 -11.18 -3.30
C ILE A 93 -13.02 -11.14 -4.43
N LEU A 94 -12.20 -12.18 -4.52
CA LEU A 94 -11.20 -12.31 -5.56
C LEU A 94 -11.79 -12.23 -6.97
N PRO A 95 -12.91 -12.89 -7.34
CA PRO A 95 -13.48 -12.75 -8.68
C PRO A 95 -13.73 -11.29 -9.09
N GLU A 96 -14.21 -10.48 -8.15
CA GLU A 96 -14.48 -9.06 -8.39
C GLU A 96 -13.20 -8.24 -8.47
N VAL A 97 -12.17 -8.53 -7.66
CA VAL A 97 -10.84 -7.92 -7.81
C VAL A 97 -10.29 -8.23 -9.21
N LEU A 98 -10.39 -9.49 -9.67
CA LEU A 98 -9.96 -9.89 -11.01
C LEU A 98 -10.76 -9.16 -12.11
N ALA A 99 -12.07 -9.03 -11.96
CA ALA A 99 -12.95 -8.45 -12.98
C ALA A 99 -12.93 -6.91 -12.99
N ASN A 100 -12.74 -6.27 -11.85
CA ASN A 100 -12.78 -4.82 -11.72
C ASN A 100 -11.40 -4.20 -11.84
N ASP A 101 -10.36 -4.79 -11.26
CA ASP A 101 -9.01 -4.23 -11.34
C ASP A 101 -8.25 -4.79 -12.53
N TRP A 102 -8.27 -6.11 -12.76
CA TRP A 102 -7.41 -6.69 -13.81
C TRP A 102 -7.99 -6.57 -15.21
N LEU A 103 -9.29 -6.72 -15.36
CA LEU A 103 -9.94 -6.45 -16.65
C LEU A 103 -10.10 -4.95 -16.93
N ALA A 104 -9.98 -4.06 -15.94
CA ALA A 104 -9.96 -2.62 -16.23
C ALA A 104 -8.75 -2.20 -17.06
N ILE A 105 -7.65 -2.94 -17.03
CA ILE A 105 -6.47 -2.67 -17.88
C ILE A 105 -6.80 -2.79 -19.38
N VAL A 106 -7.84 -3.55 -19.73
CA VAL A 106 -8.20 -3.90 -21.11
C VAL A 106 -9.56 -3.35 -21.54
N ASP A 107 -10.19 -2.53 -20.69
CA ASP A 107 -11.54 -2.02 -20.87
C ASP A 107 -11.49 -0.50 -21.03
N TRP A 108 -11.61 -0.04 -22.28
CA TRP A 108 -11.57 1.37 -22.65
C TRP A 108 -12.66 2.25 -22.01
N HIS A 109 -13.72 1.63 -21.46
CA HIS A 109 -14.77 2.31 -20.71
C HIS A 109 -14.47 2.44 -19.21
N LYS A 110 -13.39 1.79 -18.72
CA LYS A 110 -12.98 1.85 -17.32
C LYS A 110 -11.78 2.76 -17.16
N PHE A 111 -11.65 3.31 -15.95
CA PHE A 111 -10.45 4.03 -15.57
C PHE A 111 -9.29 3.02 -15.50
N HIS A 112 -8.36 3.09 -16.44
CA HIS A 112 -7.20 2.19 -16.51
C HIS A 112 -6.32 2.38 -15.27
N ARG A 113 -6.28 1.35 -14.42
CA ARG A 113 -5.36 1.29 -13.27
C ARG A 113 -4.37 0.15 -13.44
N ASP A 114 -3.13 0.42 -13.13
CA ASP A 114 -1.97 -0.47 -13.21
C ASP A 114 -1.76 -1.31 -11.93
N HIS A 115 -2.75 -1.33 -11.04
CA HIS A 115 -2.70 -1.94 -9.70
C HIS A 115 -2.25 -3.42 -9.71
N VAL A 116 -2.51 -4.12 -10.82
CA VAL A 116 -2.26 -5.56 -10.96
C VAL A 116 -0.79 -5.94 -10.90
N LEU A 117 0.12 -5.12 -11.40
CA LEU A 117 1.54 -5.39 -11.19
C LEU A 117 2.08 -4.55 -10.03
N HIS A 118 1.47 -3.39 -9.80
CA HIS A 118 1.90 -2.45 -8.80
C HIS A 118 1.97 -3.05 -7.39
N GLN A 119 0.86 -3.50 -6.79
CA GLN A 119 0.87 -3.93 -5.37
C GLN A 119 1.86 -5.07 -5.06
N PRO A 120 1.91 -6.16 -5.86
CA PRO A 120 2.88 -7.22 -5.60
C PRO A 120 4.34 -6.78 -5.83
N LEU A 121 4.58 -5.87 -6.79
CA LEU A 121 5.91 -5.33 -7.03
C LEU A 121 6.33 -4.32 -5.96
N THR A 122 5.41 -3.53 -5.40
CA THR A 122 5.65 -2.65 -4.24
C THR A 122 6.09 -3.50 -3.05
N THR A 123 5.44 -4.65 -2.85
CA THR A 123 5.83 -5.61 -1.80
C THR A 123 7.26 -6.11 -2.00
N TYR A 124 7.67 -6.38 -3.25
CA TYR A 124 9.05 -6.70 -3.57
C TYR A 124 10.01 -5.55 -3.28
N VAL A 125 9.67 -4.31 -3.67
CA VAL A 125 10.47 -3.11 -3.40
C VAL A 125 10.68 -2.97 -1.88
N VAL A 126 9.63 -3.08 -1.08
CA VAL A 126 9.71 -3.07 0.40
C VAL A 126 10.68 -4.13 0.91
N GLN A 127 10.52 -5.39 0.51
CA GLN A 127 11.40 -6.46 0.98
C GLN A 127 12.86 -6.22 0.59
N LYS A 128 13.10 -5.73 -0.62
CA LYS A 128 14.44 -5.41 -1.09
C LYS A 128 15.05 -4.24 -0.33
N LEU A 129 14.29 -3.17 -0.09
CA LEU A 129 14.73 -2.05 0.73
C LEU A 129 15.12 -2.52 2.14
N LEU A 130 14.24 -3.27 2.82
CA LEU A 130 14.48 -3.73 4.18
C LEU A 130 15.68 -4.67 4.32
N LYS A 131 15.93 -5.53 3.31
CA LYS A 131 17.02 -6.53 3.35
C LYS A 131 18.35 -6.02 2.79
N GLU A 132 18.31 -5.16 1.79
CA GLU A 132 19.51 -4.84 0.98
C GLU A 132 19.93 -3.39 1.08
N LEU A 133 19.05 -2.46 1.50
CA LEU A 133 19.44 -1.07 1.69
C LEU A 133 20.31 -0.97 2.94
N LEU A 134 21.56 -0.58 2.75
CA LEU A 134 22.47 -0.25 3.84
C LEU A 134 22.50 1.27 3.96
N LEU A 135 22.29 1.79 5.16
CA LEU A 135 22.16 3.20 5.43
C LEU A 135 23.51 3.91 5.56
N PHE A 136 23.46 5.22 5.40
CA PHE A 136 24.61 6.09 5.53
C PHE A 136 25.14 6.13 6.97
N GLY A 137 26.47 6.20 7.10
CA GLY A 137 27.15 6.52 8.36
C GLY A 137 27.62 5.32 9.18
N ASP A 138 26.82 4.25 9.27
CA ASP A 138 27.16 3.09 10.12
C ASP A 138 27.01 1.73 9.41
N GLY A 139 26.51 1.71 8.17
CA GLY A 139 26.36 0.49 7.38
C GLY A 139 25.27 -0.47 7.88
N ARG A 140 24.39 -0.05 8.79
CA ARG A 140 23.22 -0.84 9.21
C ARG A 140 22.24 -1.01 8.06
N CYS A 141 21.46 -2.10 8.07
CA CYS A 141 20.37 -2.25 7.13
C CYS A 141 19.17 -1.35 7.52
N LEU A 142 18.35 -0.97 6.54
CA LEU A 142 17.18 -0.12 6.77
C LEU A 142 16.25 -0.68 7.85
N LEU A 143 16.03 -2.00 7.86
CA LEU A 143 15.19 -2.66 8.85
C LEU A 143 15.72 -2.45 10.28
N ASP A 144 17.04 -2.50 10.49
CA ASP A 144 17.63 -2.23 11.81
C ASP A 144 17.34 -0.81 12.27
N ALA A 145 17.51 0.19 11.39
CA ALA A 145 17.22 1.57 11.73
C ALA A 145 15.73 1.81 12.03
N CYS A 146 14.82 1.18 11.28
CA CYS A 146 13.39 1.23 11.61
C CYS A 146 13.12 0.73 13.03
N ILE A 147 13.70 -0.41 13.42
CA ILE A 147 13.50 -0.98 14.76
C ILE A 147 14.15 -0.11 15.84
N ASP A 148 15.31 0.48 15.56
CA ASP A 148 15.99 1.38 16.48
C ASP A 148 15.16 2.64 16.76
N GLU A 149 14.53 3.26 15.75
CA GLU A 149 13.64 4.41 15.99
C GLU A 149 12.37 4.03 16.78
N ILE A 150 11.82 2.84 16.53
CA ILE A 150 10.66 2.33 17.29
C ILE A 150 11.03 2.13 18.76
N LEU A 151 12.11 1.41 19.05
CA LEU A 151 12.49 1.04 20.41
C LEU A 151 13.01 2.21 21.26
N LYS A 152 13.32 3.37 20.66
CA LYS A 152 13.61 4.61 21.41
C LYS A 152 12.40 5.17 22.13
N TRP A 153 11.19 4.93 21.61
CA TRP A 153 9.91 5.42 22.13
C TRP A 153 9.75 6.94 22.28
N ASP A 154 10.70 7.79 21.89
CA ASP A 154 10.55 9.27 21.98
C ASP A 154 9.47 9.75 21.00
N LYS A 155 9.73 9.60 19.69
CA LYS A 155 8.83 10.04 18.63
C LYS A 155 7.76 9.02 18.26
N THR A 156 7.95 7.78 18.69
CA THR A 156 7.10 6.61 18.43
C THR A 156 6.28 6.20 19.65
N VAL A 157 6.17 7.05 20.68
CA VAL A 157 5.47 6.75 21.95
C VAL A 157 4.03 6.28 21.72
N TYR A 158 3.35 6.80 20.69
CA TYR A 158 1.98 6.42 20.33
C TYR A 158 1.83 4.92 20.03
N LEU A 159 2.87 4.27 19.49
CA LEU A 159 2.88 2.82 19.27
C LEU A 159 2.91 2.06 20.60
N LYS A 160 3.74 2.52 21.55
CA LYS A 160 3.80 1.96 22.90
C LYS A 160 2.47 2.15 23.63
N ASP A 161 1.92 3.35 23.59
CA ASP A 161 0.64 3.67 24.23
C ASP A 161 -0.50 2.82 23.65
N PHE A 162 -0.52 2.64 22.33
CA PHE A 162 -1.49 1.77 21.68
C PHE A 162 -1.33 0.30 22.09
N LEU A 163 -0.09 -0.23 22.12
CA LEU A 163 0.20 -1.60 22.57
C LEU A 163 -0.28 -1.85 24.01
N LEU A 164 -0.01 -0.90 24.91
CA LEU A 164 -0.52 -0.94 26.29
C LEU A 164 -2.05 -0.92 26.32
N GLY A 165 -2.68 -0.05 25.50
CA GLY A 165 -4.13 0.08 25.38
C GLY A 165 -4.84 -1.20 24.91
N ILE A 166 -4.20 -2.00 24.07
CA ILE A 166 -4.72 -3.30 23.62
C ILE A 166 -4.31 -4.48 24.51
N GLY A 167 -3.69 -4.22 25.66
CA GLY A 167 -3.44 -5.20 26.71
C GLY A 167 -2.07 -5.87 26.72
N VAL A 168 -1.10 -5.38 25.92
CA VAL A 168 0.31 -5.81 26.04
C VAL A 168 0.88 -5.28 27.34
N LYS A 169 1.46 -6.14 28.18
CA LYS A 169 1.98 -5.73 29.49
C LYS A 169 3.38 -5.14 29.38
N GLU A 170 3.72 -4.17 30.23
CA GLU A 170 5.06 -3.53 30.28
C GLU A 170 6.24 -4.51 30.40
N LEU A 171 6.01 -5.66 31.05
CA LEU A 171 7.04 -6.68 31.25
C LEU A 171 7.26 -7.57 30.03
N GLU A 172 6.40 -7.51 29.02
CA GLU A 172 6.52 -8.33 27.81
C GLU A 172 7.69 -7.89 26.94
N PRO A 173 8.31 -8.81 26.16
CA PRO A 173 9.46 -8.50 25.32
C PRO A 173 9.23 -7.34 24.34
N TRP A 174 7.99 -7.13 23.89
CA TRP A 174 7.60 -6.08 22.95
C TRP A 174 7.92 -4.65 23.42
N LEU A 175 7.92 -4.44 24.74
CA LEU A 175 8.10 -3.12 25.35
C LEU A 175 9.48 -2.95 25.99
N LYS A 176 10.39 -3.91 25.78
CA LYS A 176 11.76 -3.90 26.29
C LYS A 176 12.76 -3.75 25.15
N ASP A 177 13.90 -3.11 25.40
CA ASP A 177 15.03 -3.19 24.47
C ASP A 177 15.90 -4.41 24.80
N GLY A 178 16.23 -5.19 23.78
CA GLY A 178 17.00 -6.42 23.89
C GLY A 178 16.96 -7.26 22.61
N CYS A 179 17.87 -8.23 22.48
CA CYS A 179 18.01 -9.03 21.25
C CYS A 179 16.71 -9.74 20.84
N ALA A 180 15.99 -10.33 21.81
CA ALA A 180 14.73 -11.01 21.54
C ALA A 180 13.63 -10.04 21.07
N SER A 181 13.52 -8.87 21.71
CA SER A 181 12.59 -7.82 21.32
C SER A 181 12.85 -7.33 19.90
N ARG A 182 14.12 -7.05 19.57
CA ARG A 182 14.53 -6.63 18.22
C ARG A 182 14.15 -7.68 17.17
N ALA A 183 14.36 -8.97 17.45
CA ALA A 183 13.97 -10.03 16.52
C ALA A 183 12.44 -10.10 16.30
N LEU A 184 11.66 -9.96 17.37
CA LEU A 184 10.20 -9.90 17.31
C LEU A 184 9.73 -8.69 16.48
N TRP A 185 10.27 -7.51 16.74
CA TRP A 185 9.98 -6.28 16.02
C TRP A 185 10.38 -6.34 14.54
N LYS A 186 11.52 -6.92 14.20
CA LYS A 186 11.92 -7.14 12.80
C LYS A 186 10.90 -7.99 12.04
N SER A 187 10.46 -9.08 12.67
CA SER A 187 9.44 -9.97 12.10
C SER A 187 8.12 -9.22 11.91
N LEU A 188 7.66 -8.52 12.95
CA LEU A 188 6.42 -7.76 12.94
C LEU A 188 6.43 -6.60 11.92
N PHE A 189 7.54 -5.85 11.83
CA PHE A 189 7.72 -4.77 10.87
C PHE A 189 7.64 -5.30 9.44
N THR A 190 8.38 -6.38 9.15
CA THR A 190 8.40 -6.98 7.80
C THR A 190 7.01 -7.42 7.39
N GLU A 191 6.25 -8.00 8.32
CA GLU A 191 4.87 -8.44 8.11
C GLU A 191 3.93 -7.26 7.88
N ALA A 192 3.91 -6.27 8.78
CA ALA A 192 3.10 -5.06 8.61
C ALA A 192 3.42 -4.33 7.30
N ALA A 193 4.69 -4.27 6.91
CA ALA A 193 5.13 -3.63 5.69
C ALA A 193 4.70 -4.42 4.44
N CYS A 194 4.77 -5.76 4.46
CA CYS A 194 4.29 -6.58 3.34
C CYS A 194 2.75 -6.52 3.22
N LEU A 195 2.03 -6.51 4.35
CA LEU A 195 0.59 -6.31 4.36
C LEU A 195 0.22 -4.94 3.76
N ALA A 196 0.84 -3.86 4.27
CA ALA A 196 0.57 -2.52 3.77
C ALA A 196 0.87 -2.42 2.26
N ALA A 197 2.03 -2.89 1.82
CA ALA A 197 2.40 -2.89 0.40
C ALA A 197 1.46 -3.73 -0.47
N MET A 198 0.96 -4.87 0.03
CA MET A 198 0.03 -5.70 -0.74
C MET A 198 -1.36 -5.06 -0.89
N PHE A 199 -1.78 -4.26 0.10
CA PHE A 199 -3.16 -3.77 0.20
C PHE A 199 -3.33 -2.25 0.10
N HIS A 200 -2.25 -1.47 -0.05
CA HIS A 200 -2.32 0.00 -0.08
C HIS A 200 -3.26 0.54 -1.15
N ASP A 201 -3.26 -0.15 -2.30
CA ASP A 201 -4.00 0.24 -3.49
C ASP A 201 -5.24 -0.62 -3.76
N MET A 202 -5.85 -1.23 -2.74
CA MET A 202 -7.10 -1.98 -2.96
C MET A 202 -8.16 -1.06 -3.56
N GLY A 203 -8.42 -1.24 -4.86
CA GLY A 203 -9.28 -0.38 -5.68
C GLY A 203 -10.71 -0.35 -5.15
N TYR A 204 -11.29 0.85 -5.11
CA TYR A 204 -12.68 1.11 -4.72
C TYR A 204 -13.11 0.45 -3.40
N PRO A 205 -12.58 0.93 -2.26
CA PRO A 205 -12.91 0.38 -0.95
C PRO A 205 -14.40 0.37 -0.69
N TRP A 206 -15.15 1.34 -1.23
CA TRP A 206 -16.61 1.39 -1.12
C TRP A 206 -17.33 0.33 -1.95
N HIS A 207 -16.92 0.10 -3.20
CA HIS A 207 -17.51 -0.97 -4.00
C HIS A 207 -17.17 -2.33 -3.39
N TYR A 208 -15.91 -2.49 -3.00
CA TYR A 208 -15.39 -3.67 -2.36
C TYR A 208 -16.07 -3.98 -1.02
N VAL A 209 -16.22 -2.97 -0.16
CA VAL A 209 -16.93 -3.11 1.10
C VAL A 209 -18.44 -3.31 0.87
N ASN A 210 -19.07 -2.64 -0.08
CA ASN A 210 -20.48 -2.92 -0.39
C ASN A 210 -20.69 -4.36 -0.89
N LEU A 211 -19.78 -4.86 -1.72
CA LEU A 211 -19.78 -6.27 -2.16
C LEU A 211 -19.58 -7.22 -0.98
N LEU A 212 -18.61 -6.92 -0.11
CA LEU A 212 -18.36 -7.68 1.11
C LEU A 212 -19.58 -7.68 2.01
N ASN A 213 -20.16 -6.52 2.30
CA ASN A 213 -21.33 -6.40 3.16
C ASN A 213 -22.52 -7.17 2.55
N ASN A 214 -22.73 -7.10 1.24
CA ASN A 214 -23.75 -7.91 0.56
C ASN A 214 -23.49 -9.43 0.67
N LYS A 215 -22.23 -9.86 0.63
CA LYS A 215 -21.84 -11.28 0.78
C LYS A 215 -21.80 -11.73 2.25
N LEU A 216 -21.52 -10.82 3.17
CA LEU A 216 -21.32 -11.08 4.60
C LEU A 216 -22.55 -10.68 5.44
N LYS A 217 -23.62 -10.19 4.82
CA LYS A 217 -24.89 -9.81 5.45
C LYS A 217 -25.47 -10.94 6.32
N HIS A 218 -25.30 -12.19 5.87
CA HIS A 218 -25.78 -13.38 6.56
C HIS A 218 -24.86 -13.90 7.67
N ALA A 219 -23.74 -13.22 7.89
CA ALA A 219 -22.75 -13.50 8.91
C ALA A 219 -23.08 -12.82 10.26
N GLY A 220 -24.22 -12.13 10.36
CA GLY A 220 -24.78 -11.62 11.63
C GLY A 220 -24.34 -10.20 12.02
N TYR A 221 -23.71 -9.46 11.12
CA TYR A 221 -23.17 -8.13 11.40
C TYR A 221 -24.22 -7.02 11.17
N GLN A 222 -24.21 -5.98 12.02
CA GLN A 222 -25.09 -4.82 11.87
C GLN A 222 -24.55 -3.84 10.82
N SER A 223 -25.47 -3.33 10.01
CA SER A 223 -25.27 -2.54 8.80
C SER A 223 -24.81 -1.09 9.05
N ASP A 224 -23.85 -0.87 9.94
CA ASP A 224 -23.06 0.37 9.88
C ASP A 224 -21.86 0.10 8.98
N ALA A 225 -22.17 -0.16 7.70
CA ALA A 225 -21.19 -0.27 6.63
C ALA A 225 -20.26 0.94 6.69
N PRO A 226 -18.98 0.82 6.34
CA PRO A 226 -18.20 2.02 6.18
C PRO A 226 -18.89 2.85 5.08
N THR A 227 -19.03 4.13 5.36
CA THR A 227 -19.80 5.10 4.58
C THR A 227 -18.86 6.16 4.02
N SER A 228 -19.26 6.86 2.97
CA SER A 228 -18.62 8.14 2.59
C SER A 228 -18.87 9.27 3.61
N ASP A 229 -19.64 8.99 4.66
CA ASP A 229 -19.89 9.88 5.78
C ASP A 229 -18.75 9.79 6.80
N ALA A 230 -17.99 10.87 6.92
CA ALA A 230 -16.83 10.98 7.78
C ALA A 230 -17.18 10.91 9.28
N GLU A 231 -18.38 11.35 9.69
CA GLU A 231 -18.78 11.34 11.10
C GLU A 231 -19.02 9.90 11.57
N LYS A 232 -19.67 9.08 10.73
CA LYS A 232 -19.85 7.65 11.01
C LYS A 232 -18.52 6.91 11.06
N LEU A 233 -17.61 7.20 10.12
CA LEU A 233 -16.27 6.61 10.14
C LEU A 233 -15.48 7.04 11.38
N PHE A 234 -15.57 8.30 11.79
CA PHE A 234 -14.95 8.76 13.03
C PHE A 234 -15.51 8.03 14.25
N ASN A 235 -16.83 7.84 14.32
CA ASN A 235 -17.45 7.10 15.42
C ASN A 235 -16.99 5.63 15.48
N ALA A 236 -16.78 5.00 14.32
CA ALA A 236 -16.34 3.60 14.24
C ALA A 236 -14.82 3.42 14.42
N PHE A 237 -13.99 4.28 13.82
CA PHE A 237 -12.54 4.10 13.69
C PHE A 237 -11.71 5.19 14.38
N GLY A 238 -12.30 6.28 14.86
CA GLY A 238 -11.59 7.46 15.37
C GLY A 238 -10.65 7.20 16.54
N HIS A 239 -10.91 6.17 17.33
CA HIS A 239 -10.08 5.76 18.47
C HIS A 239 -8.95 4.77 18.11
N ARG A 240 -8.87 4.34 16.84
CA ARG A 240 -7.92 3.32 16.38
C ARG A 240 -6.57 3.92 15.99
N LEU A 241 -5.55 3.07 15.88
CA LEU A 241 -4.19 3.47 15.53
C LEU A 241 -4.14 4.22 14.20
N LEU A 242 -4.96 3.79 13.23
CA LEU A 242 -5.14 4.44 11.93
C LEU A 242 -5.32 5.97 12.03
N CYS A 243 -6.03 6.46 13.05
CA CYS A 243 -6.37 7.87 13.17
C CYS A 243 -5.29 8.70 13.90
N CYS A 244 -4.29 8.07 14.51
CA CYS A 244 -3.22 8.75 15.25
C CYS A 244 -2.49 9.84 14.44
N PRO A 245 -2.20 9.67 13.13
CA PRO A 245 -1.59 10.74 12.34
C PRO A 245 -2.47 12.00 12.25
N LEU A 246 -3.81 11.84 12.24
CA LEU A 246 -4.77 12.96 12.07
C LEU A 246 -4.86 13.89 13.30
N ASN A 247 -4.30 13.45 14.42
CA ASN A 247 -4.20 14.22 15.66
C ASN A 247 -2.76 14.34 16.17
N GLY A 248 -1.80 14.31 15.25
CA GLY A 248 -0.40 14.61 15.54
C GLY A 248 0.33 13.49 16.27
N TYR A 249 0.05 12.24 15.89
CA TYR A 249 0.64 11.03 16.44
C TYR A 249 0.40 10.89 17.94
N ARG A 250 -0.87 11.04 18.35
CA ARG A 250 -1.32 10.87 19.73
C ARG A 250 -2.51 9.94 19.77
N VAL A 251 -2.60 9.08 20.78
CA VAL A 251 -3.82 8.31 21.00
C VAL A 251 -4.89 9.27 21.56
N ILE A 252 -6.13 9.19 21.07
CA ILE A 252 -7.23 9.97 21.64
C ILE A 252 -7.61 9.34 22.97
N ASP A 253 -7.53 10.13 24.03
CA ASP A 253 -7.96 9.76 25.38
C ASP A 253 -8.91 10.82 25.97
N LYS A 254 -9.26 10.67 27.24
CA LYS A 254 -10.17 11.60 27.95
C LYS A 254 -9.58 13.01 28.13
N SER A 255 -8.27 13.19 27.92
CA SER A 255 -7.57 14.47 28.04
C SER A 255 -7.41 15.19 26.70
N ALA A 256 -7.82 14.56 25.59
CA ALA A 256 -7.75 15.15 24.27
C ALA A 256 -8.58 16.45 24.18
N PRO A 257 -8.07 17.51 23.51
CA PRO A 257 -8.83 18.73 23.28
C PRO A 257 -10.17 18.46 22.60
N SER A 258 -11.22 19.13 23.07
CA SER A 258 -12.60 18.99 22.54
C SER A 258 -12.75 19.36 21.07
N THR A 259 -11.77 20.06 20.49
CA THR A 259 -11.74 20.44 19.07
C THR A 259 -11.19 19.35 18.14
N TRP A 260 -10.52 18.33 18.69
CA TRP A 260 -9.92 17.27 17.88
C TRP A 260 -10.94 16.42 17.12
N PRO A 261 -12.08 16.00 17.71
CA PRO A 261 -13.09 15.25 16.97
C PRO A 261 -13.54 15.95 15.69
N GLN A 262 -13.92 17.23 15.78
CA GLN A 262 -14.36 17.99 14.61
C GLN A 262 -13.25 18.15 13.57
N ARG A 263 -12.00 18.41 14.02
CA ARG A 263 -10.86 18.50 13.11
C ARG A 263 -10.64 17.19 12.36
N GLN A 264 -10.71 16.06 13.05
CA GLN A 264 -10.53 14.74 12.43
C GLN A 264 -11.64 14.44 11.44
N ILE A 265 -12.90 14.71 11.77
CA ILE A 265 -14.03 14.56 10.85
C ILE A 265 -13.79 15.37 9.57
N ASN A 266 -13.33 16.62 9.69
CA ASN A 266 -13.04 17.47 8.53
C ASN A 266 -11.90 16.90 7.66
N ILE A 267 -10.82 16.43 8.29
CA ILE A 267 -9.69 15.82 7.57
C ILE A 267 -10.13 14.50 6.89
N MET A 268 -10.87 13.65 7.60
CA MET A 268 -11.42 12.41 7.06
C MET A 268 -12.32 12.68 5.85
N ALA A 269 -13.22 13.65 5.94
CA ALA A 269 -14.10 14.03 4.82
C ALA A 269 -13.30 14.42 3.58
N LYS A 270 -12.20 15.18 3.76
CA LYS A 270 -11.31 15.55 2.65
C LYS A 270 -10.54 14.35 2.11
N ALA A 271 -10.01 13.50 3.00
CA ALA A 271 -9.25 12.29 2.63
C ALA A 271 -10.10 11.32 1.81
N LEU A 272 -11.38 11.15 2.15
CA LEU A 272 -12.32 10.29 1.41
C LEU A 272 -12.50 10.68 -0.06
N GLY A 273 -12.39 11.97 -0.39
CA GLY A 273 -12.53 12.48 -1.75
C GLY A 273 -11.22 12.69 -2.49
N SER A 274 -10.10 12.80 -1.77
CA SER A 274 -8.82 13.28 -2.33
C SER A 274 -7.69 12.24 -2.27
N THR A 275 -7.91 11.11 -1.61
CA THR A 275 -6.94 10.03 -1.43
C THR A 275 -7.60 8.68 -1.71
N HIS A 276 -6.81 7.69 -2.06
CA HIS A 276 -7.24 6.30 -2.20
C HIS A 276 -6.82 5.44 -1.01
N GLY A 277 -5.72 5.75 -0.34
CA GLY A 277 -5.20 5.03 0.81
C GLY A 277 -6.06 5.16 2.05
N PHE A 278 -6.69 6.32 2.33
CA PHE A 278 -7.60 6.42 3.48
C PHE A 278 -8.81 5.48 3.37
N PRO A 279 -9.64 5.54 2.31
CA PRO A 279 -10.70 4.56 2.18
C PRO A 279 -10.15 3.13 2.04
N GLY A 280 -8.95 2.93 1.45
CA GLY A 280 -8.28 1.63 1.36
C GLY A 280 -7.99 1.02 2.74
N ALA A 281 -7.46 1.83 3.66
CA ALA A 281 -7.19 1.46 5.05
C ALA A 281 -8.47 1.11 5.81
N ILE A 282 -9.55 1.88 5.60
CA ILE A 282 -10.86 1.58 6.20
C ILE A 282 -11.40 0.26 5.66
N GLY A 283 -11.34 0.03 4.35
CA GLY A 283 -11.75 -1.24 3.74
C GLY A 283 -10.93 -2.42 4.26
N PHE A 284 -9.63 -2.25 4.44
CA PHE A 284 -8.71 -3.23 5.00
C PHE A 284 -9.03 -3.56 6.48
N LEU A 285 -9.26 -2.56 7.31
CA LEU A 285 -9.67 -2.77 8.70
C LEU A 285 -11.06 -3.39 8.80
N TYR A 286 -12.01 -2.91 7.99
CA TYR A 286 -13.36 -3.46 7.96
C TYR A 286 -13.35 -4.94 7.58
N LEU A 287 -12.56 -5.31 6.56
CA LEU A 287 -12.32 -6.70 6.19
C LEU A 287 -11.88 -7.55 7.38
N ASN A 288 -10.94 -7.04 8.17
CA ASN A 288 -10.42 -7.71 9.35
C ASN A 288 -11.46 -7.78 10.47
N ASP A 289 -12.28 -6.75 10.64
CA ASP A 289 -13.28 -6.66 11.72
C ASP A 289 -14.54 -7.48 11.44
N VAL A 290 -15.00 -7.63 10.19
CA VAL A 290 -16.21 -8.42 9.89
C VAL A 290 -16.01 -9.91 10.15
N VAL A 291 -14.76 -10.37 10.07
CA VAL A 291 -14.40 -11.79 10.10
C VAL A 291 -13.71 -12.21 11.40
N ARG A 292 -13.44 -11.24 12.26
CA ARG A 292 -12.94 -11.42 13.63
C ARG A 292 -14.02 -10.92 14.59
N ASP A 293 -14.14 -11.55 15.75
CA ASP A 293 -14.83 -10.93 16.88
C ASP A 293 -13.94 -9.77 17.39
N TYR A 294 -13.86 -8.64 16.68
CA TYR A 294 -13.15 -7.42 17.11
C TYR A 294 -14.17 -6.32 17.39
N PRO A 295 -14.06 -5.57 18.50
CA PRO A 295 -13.02 -5.59 19.55
C PRO A 295 -13.16 -6.69 20.63
N THR A 296 -14.04 -7.66 20.43
CA THR A 296 -14.50 -8.59 21.49
C THR A 296 -13.52 -9.72 21.86
N ASP A 297 -12.57 -10.10 21.00
CA ASP A 297 -11.57 -11.15 21.24
C ASP A 297 -10.14 -10.56 21.42
N PRO A 298 -9.71 -10.35 22.68
CA PRO A 298 -8.38 -9.81 23.01
C PRO A 298 -7.26 -10.87 23.00
N THR A 299 -7.50 -12.09 22.53
CA THR A 299 -6.51 -13.20 22.66
C THR A 299 -5.24 -13.03 21.82
N HIS A 300 -5.24 -12.13 20.82
CA HIS A 300 -4.11 -11.92 19.91
C HIS A 300 -3.81 -10.43 19.67
N PRO A 301 -3.33 -9.69 20.70
CA PRO A 301 -3.12 -8.24 20.61
C PRO A 301 -2.05 -7.87 19.59
N ILE A 302 -0.96 -8.63 19.47
CA ILE A 302 0.12 -8.34 18.51
C ILE A 302 -0.33 -8.51 17.05
N ARG A 303 -1.16 -9.53 16.76
CA ARG A 303 -1.71 -9.71 15.40
C ARG A 303 -2.62 -8.54 15.03
N GLN A 304 -3.41 -8.07 16.00
CA GLN A 304 -4.25 -6.89 15.82
C GLN A 304 -3.41 -5.65 15.57
N PHE A 305 -2.40 -5.41 16.41
CA PHE A 305 -1.47 -4.29 16.24
C PHE A 305 -0.83 -4.31 14.85
N CYS A 306 -0.41 -5.48 14.35
CA CYS A 306 0.14 -5.61 12.99
C CYS A 306 -0.83 -5.11 11.91
N VAL A 307 -2.11 -5.47 12.02
CA VAL A 307 -3.17 -5.05 11.08
C VAL A 307 -3.45 -3.55 11.21
N GLU A 308 -3.60 -3.05 12.44
CA GLU A 308 -3.84 -1.63 12.73
C GLU A 308 -2.71 -0.75 12.20
N TRP A 309 -1.46 -1.19 12.38
CA TRP A 309 -0.29 -0.46 11.95
C TRP A 309 -0.09 -0.51 10.43
N ALA A 310 -0.37 -1.66 9.82
CA ALA A 310 -0.43 -1.78 8.36
C ALA A 310 -1.52 -0.87 7.77
N ALA A 311 -2.71 -0.79 8.38
CA ALA A 311 -3.77 0.12 7.95
C ALA A 311 -3.34 1.59 8.02
N MET A 312 -2.67 1.98 9.11
CA MET A 312 -2.10 3.32 9.24
C MET A 312 -1.11 3.63 8.11
N ALA A 313 -0.25 2.68 7.75
CA ALA A 313 0.69 2.83 6.63
C ALA A 313 0.00 2.87 5.26
N ILE A 314 -1.05 2.06 5.06
CA ILE A 314 -1.93 2.13 3.89
C ILE A 314 -2.58 3.52 3.78
N MET A 315 -3.04 4.12 4.87
CA MET A 315 -3.58 5.47 4.80
C MET A 315 -2.50 6.49 4.51
N MET A 316 -1.37 6.43 5.22
CA MET A 316 -0.40 7.50 5.16
C MET A 316 0.42 7.50 3.87
N HIS A 317 0.49 6.41 3.09
CA HIS A 317 1.33 6.41 1.89
C HIS A 317 0.93 7.47 0.84
N ASP A 318 -0.35 7.85 0.76
CA ASP A 318 -0.89 8.78 -0.25
C ASP A 318 -1.58 10.02 0.33
N MET A 319 -1.26 10.39 1.58
CA MET A 319 -1.88 11.52 2.27
C MET A 319 -1.22 12.88 1.97
N SER A 320 -0.37 12.98 0.94
CA SER A 320 0.31 14.22 0.52
C SER A 320 -0.69 15.34 0.19
N ALA A 321 -1.79 15.03 -0.50
CA ALA A 321 -2.82 15.99 -0.85
C ALA A 321 -3.52 16.58 0.40
N ILE A 322 -3.65 15.79 1.46
CA ILE A 322 -4.23 16.24 2.73
C ILE A 322 -3.22 17.04 3.54
N TYR A 323 -1.95 16.64 3.51
CA TYR A 323 -0.85 17.37 4.10
C TYR A 323 -0.72 18.80 3.54
N TRP A 324 -0.72 18.94 2.22
CA TRP A 324 -0.61 20.23 1.54
C TRP A 324 -1.91 21.04 1.58
N GLY A 325 -3.06 20.38 1.46
CA GLY A 325 -4.35 21.05 1.37
C GLY A 325 -4.84 21.19 -0.08
N ASP A 326 -5.61 22.24 -0.36
CA ASP A 326 -6.19 22.43 -1.72
C ASP A 326 -5.13 22.75 -2.78
N LYS A 327 -3.97 23.25 -2.36
CA LYS A 327 -2.84 23.63 -3.22
C LYS A 327 -1.53 23.38 -2.47
N ILE A 328 -0.44 23.15 -3.22
CA ILE A 328 0.91 23.11 -2.65
C ILE A 328 1.28 24.55 -2.24
N SER A 329 1.19 24.84 -0.95
CA SER A 329 1.44 26.15 -0.33
C SER A 329 2.46 26.03 0.81
N THR A 330 3.20 27.10 1.09
CA THR A 330 4.12 27.14 2.22
C THR A 330 3.60 28.15 3.27
N PRO A 331 3.35 27.72 4.53
CA PRO A 331 3.46 26.35 5.04
C PRO A 331 2.29 25.44 4.59
N PRO A 332 2.48 24.11 4.56
CA PRO A 332 1.41 23.13 4.38
C PRO A 332 0.28 23.25 5.42
N ASP A 333 -0.96 22.96 5.02
CA ASP A 333 -2.15 23.06 5.88
C ASP A 333 -2.09 22.12 7.10
N ASN A 334 -1.54 20.92 6.94
CA ASN A 334 -1.51 19.88 7.98
C ASN A 334 -0.08 19.41 8.30
N LEU A 335 0.79 20.33 8.74
CA LEU A 335 2.21 20.07 9.07
C LEU A 335 2.48 18.80 9.91
N HIS A 336 1.60 18.48 10.84
CA HIS A 336 1.72 17.31 11.73
C HIS A 336 1.60 15.96 11.00
N MET A 337 1.03 15.94 9.79
CA MET A 337 0.92 14.76 8.93
C MET A 337 2.17 14.51 8.09
N ARG A 338 3.21 15.35 8.16
CA ARG A 338 4.48 15.10 7.47
C ARG A 338 5.01 13.73 7.86
N LEU A 339 5.27 12.88 6.87
CA LEU A 339 5.85 11.56 7.04
C LEU A 339 7.32 11.66 7.39
N ARG A 340 7.61 11.67 8.69
CA ARG A 340 8.96 11.71 9.23
C ARG A 340 9.40 10.32 9.66
N PHE A 341 10.56 9.88 9.20
CA PHE A 341 11.07 8.53 9.47
C PHE A 341 11.17 8.24 10.97
N GLU A 342 11.61 9.20 11.78
CA GLU A 342 11.73 9.03 13.23
C GLU A 342 10.37 8.91 13.94
N VAL A 343 9.28 9.37 13.33
CA VAL A 343 7.92 9.30 13.89
C VAL A 343 7.19 8.05 13.40
N ASP A 344 7.23 7.80 12.09
CA ASP A 344 6.48 6.75 11.44
C ASP A 344 7.31 6.04 10.36
N PRO A 345 8.29 5.22 10.76
CA PRO A 345 9.22 4.58 9.83
C PRO A 345 8.51 3.62 8.89
N LEU A 346 7.41 2.99 9.32
CA LEU A 346 6.64 2.07 8.47
C LEU A 346 6.02 2.82 7.29
N SER A 347 5.22 3.86 7.55
CA SER A 347 4.56 4.63 6.50
C SER A 347 5.56 5.31 5.56
N CYS A 348 6.71 5.77 6.07
CA CYS A 348 7.79 6.32 5.24
C CYS A 348 8.34 5.27 4.25
N VAL A 349 8.56 4.03 4.71
CA VAL A 349 9.03 2.94 3.84
C VAL A 349 7.98 2.60 2.79
N ILE A 350 6.70 2.56 3.15
CA ILE A 350 5.62 2.27 2.19
C ILE A 350 5.50 3.38 1.14
N ALA A 351 5.46 4.65 1.56
CA ALA A 351 5.41 5.79 0.63
C ALA A 351 6.63 5.82 -0.31
N LEU A 352 7.83 5.57 0.20
CA LEU A 352 9.02 5.48 -0.64
C LEU A 352 8.96 4.28 -1.60
N ALA A 353 8.45 3.13 -1.16
CA ALA A 353 8.36 1.94 -1.98
C ALA A 353 7.35 2.12 -3.13
N ASP A 354 6.21 2.75 -2.88
CA ASP A 354 5.24 3.13 -3.91
C ASP A 354 5.88 4.03 -4.97
N MET A 355 6.59 5.08 -4.54
CA MET A 355 7.33 5.98 -5.43
C MET A 355 8.42 5.30 -6.29
N LEU A 356 9.02 4.22 -5.79
CA LEU A 356 10.04 3.42 -6.46
C LEU A 356 9.44 2.34 -7.38
N GLU A 357 8.25 1.84 -7.07
CA GLU A 357 7.50 0.92 -7.91
C GLU A 357 6.87 1.70 -9.06
N ASP A 358 7.68 2.04 -10.06
CA ASP A 358 7.21 2.63 -11.32
C ASP A 358 7.49 1.70 -12.51
N PHE A 359 8.30 0.65 -12.30
CA PHE A 359 8.80 -0.22 -13.35
C PHE A 359 7.78 -1.30 -13.72
N SER A 360 7.72 -1.65 -15.00
CA SER A 360 6.82 -2.70 -15.52
C SER A 360 5.32 -2.45 -15.34
N ARG A 361 4.92 -1.23 -14.95
CA ARG A 361 3.55 -0.75 -15.05
C ARG A 361 3.09 -0.78 -16.52
N PRO A 362 1.96 -1.44 -16.84
CA PRO A 362 1.45 -1.49 -18.21
C PRO A 362 0.86 -0.14 -18.61
N VAL A 363 1.14 0.30 -19.83
CA VAL A 363 0.44 1.43 -20.46
C VAL A 363 -0.38 0.87 -21.61
N ALA A 364 -1.71 0.93 -21.48
CA ALA A 364 -2.63 0.57 -22.55
C ALA A 364 -2.94 1.80 -23.40
N THR A 365 -2.86 1.67 -24.72
CA THR A 365 -3.31 2.68 -25.69
C THR A 365 -4.40 2.06 -26.56
N PHE A 366 -5.54 2.75 -26.65
CA PHE A 366 -6.71 2.34 -27.41
C PHE A 366 -6.76 3.15 -28.71
N LYS A 367 -6.97 2.46 -29.83
CA LYS A 367 -7.20 3.08 -31.13
C LYS A 367 -8.56 2.64 -31.64
N ASP A 368 -9.37 3.63 -31.95
CA ASP A 368 -10.66 3.40 -32.59
C ASP A 368 -10.44 3.21 -34.09
N ASN A 369 -10.92 2.08 -34.64
CA ASN A 369 -10.78 1.77 -36.07
C ASN A 369 -11.96 2.30 -36.90
N THR A 370 -12.86 3.11 -36.32
CA THR A 370 -14.06 3.63 -36.99
C THR A 370 -13.82 4.57 -38.18
N ASP A 371 -12.60 5.09 -38.37
CA ASP A 371 -12.31 6.09 -39.42
C ASP A 371 -11.54 5.56 -40.65
N GLN A 372 -11.27 4.25 -40.77
CA GLN A 372 -10.43 3.73 -41.88
C GLN A 372 -11.13 2.95 -43.00
N ASP A 373 -12.39 2.53 -42.87
CA ASP A 373 -13.07 1.79 -43.95
C ASP A 373 -14.47 2.34 -44.25
N ASN A 374 -14.54 3.35 -45.12
CA ASN A 374 -15.79 3.81 -45.76
C ASN A 374 -16.34 2.83 -46.81
N THR A 375 -15.87 1.58 -46.83
CA THR A 375 -16.26 0.57 -47.82
C THR A 375 -16.25 -0.82 -47.22
N ASN A 376 -17.16 -1.11 -46.27
CA ASN A 376 -18.03 -2.29 -46.30
C ASN A 376 -18.76 -2.46 -44.96
N GLN A 377 -20.00 -2.89 -45.09
CA GLN A 377 -21.07 -2.75 -44.13
C GLN A 377 -21.14 -3.94 -43.18
N ASP A 378 -20.11 -4.12 -42.35
CA ASP A 378 -20.15 -4.97 -41.15
C ASP A 378 -19.49 -4.19 -39.99
N ASN A 379 -20.27 -3.27 -39.42
CA ASN A 379 -19.89 -2.49 -38.23
C ASN A 379 -19.74 -3.42 -37.02
N THR A 380 -18.54 -3.96 -36.82
CA THR A 380 -18.08 -4.27 -35.47
C THR A 380 -17.17 -3.15 -35.04
N ASP A 381 -17.64 -2.30 -34.12
CA ASP A 381 -16.81 -1.34 -33.40
C ASP A 381 -15.65 -2.12 -32.77
N SER A 382 -14.50 -2.12 -33.44
CA SER A 382 -13.30 -2.83 -33.00
C SER A 382 -12.31 -1.81 -32.50
N VAL A 383 -12.04 -1.86 -31.19
CA VAL A 383 -11.02 -1.03 -30.55
C VAL A 383 -9.75 -1.86 -30.45
N ASP A 384 -8.69 -1.39 -31.10
CA ASP A 384 -7.38 -2.02 -30.98
C ASP A 384 -6.69 -1.56 -29.70
N VAL A 385 -6.25 -2.54 -28.89
CA VAL A 385 -5.52 -2.28 -27.65
C VAL A 385 -4.05 -2.64 -27.83
N SER A 386 -3.18 -1.68 -27.58
CA SER A 386 -1.72 -1.87 -27.58
C SER A 386 -1.15 -1.65 -26.17
N TYR A 387 -0.25 -2.53 -25.75
CA TYR A 387 0.42 -2.44 -24.46
C TYR A 387 1.87 -2.04 -24.65
N HIS A 388 2.29 -1.01 -23.93
CA HIS A 388 3.68 -0.59 -23.85
C HIS A 388 4.16 -0.69 -22.41
N PHE A 389 5.42 -1.08 -22.23
CA PHE A 389 6.06 -1.01 -20.92
C PHE A 389 6.42 0.44 -20.64
N GLY A 390 5.97 0.98 -19.50
CA GLY A 390 6.33 2.32 -19.04
C GLY A 390 7.81 2.42 -18.65
N CYS A 391 8.10 2.47 -17.36
CA CYS A 391 9.47 2.44 -16.86
C CYS A 391 10.03 1.00 -16.93
N LYS A 392 11.27 0.84 -17.38
CA LYS A 392 11.95 -0.47 -17.46
C LYS A 392 12.54 -0.89 -16.11
N SER A 393 13.13 0.07 -15.40
CA SER A 393 13.76 -0.15 -14.10
C SER A 393 13.92 1.15 -13.36
N VAL A 394 13.92 1.11 -12.04
CA VAL A 394 14.24 2.24 -11.18
C VAL A 394 15.52 1.94 -10.41
N ASN A 395 16.44 2.88 -10.33
CA ASN A 395 17.62 2.78 -9.49
C ASN A 395 17.49 3.73 -8.31
N LEU A 396 17.78 3.24 -7.12
CA LEU A 396 18.05 4.08 -5.95
C LEU A 396 19.56 4.16 -5.77
N GLU A 397 20.13 5.33 -6.05
CA GLU A 397 21.56 5.60 -5.96
C GLU A 397 21.86 6.31 -4.64
N LEU A 398 22.53 5.59 -3.75
CA LEU A 398 22.98 6.07 -2.46
C LEU A 398 24.39 6.63 -2.60
N ASN A 399 24.50 7.96 -2.59
CA ASN A 399 25.78 8.66 -2.66
C ASN A 399 26.37 8.86 -1.26
N TRP A 400 27.53 8.26 -0.99
CA TRP A 400 28.16 8.25 0.35
C TRP A 400 28.87 9.57 0.63
N GLY A 401 28.10 10.61 0.93
CA GLY A 401 28.61 11.92 1.36
C GLY A 401 27.49 12.84 1.84
N LEU A 402 27.69 13.56 2.94
CA LEU A 402 26.69 14.47 3.55
C LEU A 402 26.16 15.56 2.59
N THR A 403 26.87 15.81 1.50
CA THR A 403 26.56 16.83 0.50
C THR A 403 25.89 16.28 -0.76
N ASN A 404 25.96 14.97 -1.00
CA ASN A 404 25.46 14.39 -2.24
C ASN A 404 24.02 13.89 -2.04
N PRO A 405 23.10 14.21 -2.96
CA PRO A 405 21.72 13.78 -2.87
C PRO A 405 21.62 12.27 -3.10
N THR A 406 20.65 11.62 -2.45
CA THR A 406 20.20 10.30 -2.86
C THR A 406 19.40 10.45 -4.16
N LYS A 407 19.64 9.62 -5.17
CA LYS A 407 18.94 9.76 -6.46
C LYS A 407 17.98 8.61 -6.72
N ILE A 408 16.79 8.95 -7.21
CA ILE A 408 15.83 8.01 -7.78
C ILE A 408 15.87 8.18 -9.29
N VAL A 409 16.42 7.20 -9.99
CA VAL A 409 16.64 7.24 -11.44
C VAL A 409 15.69 6.27 -12.14
N TYR A 410 14.71 6.82 -12.84
CA TYR A 410 13.74 6.09 -13.65
C TYR A 410 14.29 5.87 -15.06
N ARG A 411 14.37 4.62 -15.52
CA ARG A 411 14.96 4.26 -16.82
C ARG A 411 13.90 3.79 -17.79
N PHE A 412 13.79 4.44 -18.93
CA PHE A 412 12.77 4.20 -19.95
C PHE A 412 13.38 3.71 -21.26
N LYS A 413 12.63 2.89 -22.00
CA LYS A 413 12.93 2.59 -23.41
C LYS A 413 12.10 3.44 -24.38
N ASP A 414 10.91 3.86 -23.95
CA ASP A 414 9.99 4.68 -24.74
C ASP A 414 10.23 6.16 -24.46
N ILE A 415 10.54 6.94 -25.51
CA ILE A 415 10.77 8.38 -25.44
C ILE A 415 9.54 9.18 -24.98
N ARG A 416 8.33 8.71 -25.27
CA ARG A 416 7.09 9.39 -24.86
C ARG A 416 6.87 9.24 -23.36
N GLN A 417 7.09 8.04 -22.83
CA GLN A 417 7.00 7.76 -21.39
C GLN A 417 8.08 8.51 -20.61
N HIS A 418 9.30 8.55 -21.15
CA HIS A 418 10.39 9.36 -20.62
C HIS A 418 10.00 10.84 -20.52
N ALA A 419 9.52 11.43 -21.61
CA ALA A 419 9.12 12.84 -21.64
C ALA A 419 7.97 13.13 -20.67
N ALA A 420 6.99 12.24 -20.55
CA ALA A 420 5.91 12.36 -19.57
C ALA A 420 6.47 12.38 -18.13
N LYS A 421 7.38 11.47 -17.78
CA LYS A 421 8.01 11.43 -16.46
C LYS A 421 8.83 12.67 -16.16
N VAL A 422 9.63 13.16 -17.12
CA VAL A 422 10.42 14.40 -16.99
C VAL A 422 9.53 15.58 -16.59
N ASN A 423 8.35 15.71 -17.20
CA ASN A 423 7.41 16.80 -16.89
C ASN A 423 6.75 16.66 -15.50
N MET A 424 6.58 15.44 -14.99
CA MET A 424 5.98 15.19 -13.67
C MET A 424 6.97 15.35 -12.51
N ILE A 425 8.25 15.06 -12.74
CA ILE A 425 9.29 15.05 -11.69
C ILE A 425 9.31 16.33 -10.84
N PRO A 426 9.30 17.56 -11.38
CA PRO A 426 9.37 18.77 -10.55
C PRO A 426 8.23 18.88 -9.54
N LYS A 427 7.00 18.57 -9.97
CA LYS A 427 5.82 18.59 -9.10
C LYS A 427 5.93 17.53 -8.02
N VAL A 428 6.25 16.29 -8.40
CA VAL A 428 6.39 15.16 -7.48
C VAL A 428 7.51 15.41 -6.47
N HIS A 429 8.65 15.94 -6.91
CA HIS A 429 9.76 16.31 -6.04
C HIS A 429 9.32 17.38 -5.04
N GLN A 430 8.67 18.45 -5.48
CA GLN A 430 8.17 19.49 -4.58
C GLN A 430 7.18 18.93 -3.55
N GLU A 431 6.26 18.07 -4.01
CA GLU A 431 5.22 17.50 -3.17
C GLU A 431 5.76 16.53 -2.11
N TYR A 432 6.71 15.67 -2.47
CA TYR A 432 7.18 14.58 -1.61
C TYR A 432 8.55 14.83 -0.97
N PHE A 433 9.50 15.40 -1.71
CA PHE A 433 10.92 15.39 -1.35
C PHE A 433 11.55 16.77 -1.15
N ASP A 434 10.76 17.85 -1.20
CA ASP A 434 11.26 19.17 -0.80
C ASP A 434 11.84 19.09 0.61
N GLN A 435 13.07 19.59 0.79
CA GLN A 435 13.83 19.40 2.02
C GLN A 435 13.10 19.99 3.24
N HIS A 436 12.42 21.11 3.05
CA HIS A 436 11.81 21.86 4.15
C HIS A 436 10.34 21.51 4.36
N ASN A 437 9.60 21.30 3.26
CA ASN A 437 8.15 21.18 3.27
C ASN A 437 7.65 19.93 2.54
N GLY A 438 8.53 19.09 2.00
CA GLY A 438 8.13 17.86 1.33
C GLY A 438 7.39 16.92 2.28
N TYR A 439 6.42 16.19 1.75
CA TYR A 439 5.60 15.27 2.52
C TYR A 439 6.43 14.22 3.27
N ILE A 440 7.51 13.73 2.67
CA ILE A 440 8.40 12.72 3.25
C ILE A 440 9.69 13.38 3.78
N ASP A 441 10.12 12.97 4.96
CA ASP A 441 11.38 13.35 5.59
C ASP A 441 12.15 12.08 6.03
N LEU A 442 13.26 11.83 5.35
CA LEU A 442 14.16 10.70 5.60
C LEU A 442 15.46 11.14 6.31
N SER A 443 15.50 12.36 6.85
CA SER A 443 16.72 12.93 7.43
C SER A 443 17.25 12.14 8.64
N ALA A 444 16.38 11.48 9.40
CA ALA A 444 16.74 10.62 10.53
C ALA A 444 17.62 9.42 10.14
N ILE A 445 17.55 8.96 8.88
CA ILE A 445 18.42 7.90 8.33
C ILE A 445 19.55 8.46 7.45
N GLY A 446 19.84 9.75 7.57
CA GLY A 446 20.93 10.42 6.86
C GLY A 446 20.60 10.86 5.43
N VAL A 447 19.36 10.65 4.96
CA VAL A 447 18.92 11.10 3.63
C VAL A 447 18.35 12.51 3.72
N ARG A 448 19.19 13.52 3.47
CA ARG A 448 18.81 14.94 3.60
C ARG A 448 18.20 15.54 2.33
N ARG A 449 18.53 14.98 1.18
CA ARG A 449 18.09 15.47 -0.13
C ARG A 449 17.90 14.28 -1.05
N VAL A 450 16.75 14.25 -1.73
CA VAL A 450 16.43 13.27 -2.75
C VAL A 450 16.31 14.00 -4.08
N GLU A 451 17.01 13.53 -5.11
CA GLU A 451 16.82 13.99 -6.48
C GLU A 451 16.12 12.91 -7.30
N MET A 452 15.30 13.32 -8.27
CA MET A 452 14.60 12.41 -9.16
C MET A 452 15.02 12.69 -10.59
N GLU A 453 15.35 11.65 -11.34
CA GLU A 453 15.85 11.75 -12.71
C GLU A 453 15.16 10.72 -13.61
N ALA A 454 14.92 11.09 -14.87
CA ALA A 454 14.44 10.18 -15.90
C ALA A 454 15.51 10.03 -17.00
N GLN A 455 15.90 8.80 -17.29
CA GLN A 455 16.93 8.45 -18.27
C GLN A 455 16.33 7.62 -19.41
N LEU A 456 16.68 7.95 -20.64
CA LEU A 456 16.37 7.14 -21.82
C LEU A 456 17.48 6.12 -22.03
N LEU A 457 17.13 4.84 -22.14
CA LEU A 457 18.05 3.76 -22.46
C LEU A 457 18.34 3.75 -23.97
N PRO A 458 19.60 3.46 -24.36
CA PRO A 458 20.00 3.40 -25.76
C PRO A 458 19.34 2.25 -26.54
#